data_AF-A0ABC8V0A3-F1
#
_entry.id   AF-A0ABC8V0A3-F1
#
_cell.length_a   1.000
_cell.length_b   1.000
_cell.length_c   1.000
_cell.angle_alpha   90.00
_cell.angle_beta   90.00
_cell.angle_gamma   90.00
#
_symmetry.space_group_name_H-M   'P 1'
#
loop_
_entity.id
_entity.type
_entity.pdbx_description
1 polymer ?
#
loop_
_entity_poly.entity_id
_entity_poly.type
_entity_poly.pdbx_seq_one_letter_code
_entity_poly.pdbx_strand_id
1 'polypeptide(L)'
;IALSLPLLNPYLDSNATFDHGANFAVAGSTALDYTFFTTKGVYNPSTNISLGDQLNWFKSHLNTICLTPAECKEVLSKALVFVGEIGGNDVNHPLIQGKSIQEIYTYLPYTIEAITNAIREVIHLGAVNIVVPGNVPIGCLPVGLTVVSGGNETAYDDMGCSKELNELALVQNNYLQESLSLLRQEFSHADIIYADYYTAYKTILYGAADFECKEVLSKALVFVGEIGGNDVNHPLIQGKSIQEIYTYLPYTIEAITNAIREVIHLGAVNIVVPGNVPIGCLPVGLTVVSGGNETAYDDMGCSKELNELALVQNNYLQESLSLLRQEFSHADIIYADYYTAYKTILYGAADFGFDEKSLLKSCCGIGGLYNYDHNRECGSRGVPVCRNPTQYISWDGIHLTQEAYRHITEILLPDILPGIRYI
;
A
#
# COMPACT_ATOMS: atom_id res chain seq x y z
N ILE A 1 14.59 -10.25 -7.17
CA ILE A 1 14.52 -11.73 -7.33
C ILE A 1 15.42 -12.34 -6.25
N ALA A 2 14.83 -12.96 -5.22
CA ALA A 2 15.49 -13.22 -3.92
C ALA A 2 16.71 -14.17 -3.95
N LEU A 3 16.87 -15.00 -4.99
CA LEU A 3 17.99 -15.94 -5.13
C LEU A 3 18.96 -15.58 -6.26
N SER A 4 18.72 -14.47 -6.98
CA SER A 4 19.46 -14.12 -8.21
C SER A 4 19.54 -15.24 -9.26
N LEU A 5 18.58 -16.18 -9.23
CA LEU A 5 18.45 -17.24 -10.22
C LEU A 5 17.75 -16.71 -11.49
N PRO A 6 18.12 -17.21 -12.68
CA PRO A 6 17.45 -16.88 -13.93
C PRO A 6 15.99 -17.36 -13.92
N LEU A 7 15.14 -16.71 -14.72
CA LEU A 7 13.77 -17.18 -14.95
C LEU A 7 13.79 -18.48 -15.76
N LEU A 8 12.88 -19.40 -15.43
CA LEU A 8 12.75 -20.68 -16.11
C LEU A 8 11.82 -20.58 -17.31
N ASN A 9 12.20 -21.19 -18.43
CA ASN A 9 11.35 -21.29 -19.61
C ASN A 9 10.32 -22.43 -19.43
N PRO A 10 9.10 -22.30 -19.97
CA PRO A 10 8.14 -23.40 -19.99
C PRO A 10 8.65 -24.52 -20.91
N TYR A 11 8.55 -25.78 -20.47
CA TYR A 11 9.15 -26.92 -21.18
C TYR A 11 8.60 -27.16 -22.61
N LEU A 12 7.44 -26.57 -22.94
CA LEU A 12 6.79 -26.67 -24.25
C LEU A 12 7.25 -25.60 -25.26
N ASP A 13 8.07 -24.63 -24.85
CA ASP A 13 8.59 -23.64 -25.80
C ASP A 13 9.68 -24.27 -26.69
N SER A 14 9.30 -24.56 -27.93
CA SER A 14 10.18 -25.17 -28.92
C SER A 14 11.31 -24.24 -29.42
N ASN A 15 11.24 -22.94 -29.10
CA ASN A 15 12.26 -21.95 -29.48
C ASN A 15 13.16 -21.53 -28.31
N ALA A 16 12.90 -22.04 -27.10
CA ALA A 16 13.67 -21.70 -25.91
C ALA A 16 14.95 -22.52 -25.77
N THR A 17 15.94 -21.95 -25.08
CA THR A 17 17.06 -22.71 -24.51
C THR A 17 16.74 -23.10 -23.07
N PHE A 18 17.22 -24.27 -22.65
CA PHE A 18 16.98 -24.81 -21.32
C PHE A 18 18.25 -24.83 -20.45
N ASP A 19 19.27 -24.05 -20.84
CA ASP A 19 20.56 -23.92 -20.14
C ASP A 19 20.41 -23.41 -18.69
N HIS A 20 19.27 -22.75 -18.41
CA HIS A 20 18.92 -22.21 -17.10
C HIS A 20 17.80 -22.99 -16.38
N GLY A 21 17.36 -24.11 -16.96
CA GLY A 21 16.30 -24.97 -16.44
C GLY A 21 14.97 -24.82 -17.19
N ALA A 22 14.02 -25.67 -16.81
CA ALA A 22 12.70 -25.77 -17.43
C ALA A 22 11.60 -25.84 -16.34
N ASN A 23 10.44 -25.27 -16.65
CA ASN A 23 9.25 -25.32 -15.81
C ASN A 23 8.19 -26.26 -16.40
N PHE A 24 7.71 -27.21 -15.60
CA PHE A 24 6.73 -28.23 -15.97
C PHE A 24 5.34 -27.99 -15.34
N ALA A 25 5.19 -26.92 -14.56
CA ALA A 25 3.98 -26.63 -13.79
C ALA A 25 2.74 -26.46 -14.67
N VAL A 26 1.61 -27.03 -14.22
CA VAL A 26 0.30 -26.86 -14.84
C VAL A 26 -0.68 -26.28 -13.82
N ALA A 27 -1.36 -25.20 -14.19
CA ALA A 27 -2.36 -24.59 -13.33
C ALA A 27 -3.45 -25.60 -12.95
N GLY A 28 -3.68 -25.76 -11.64
CA GLY A 28 -4.69 -26.68 -11.10
C GLY A 28 -4.26 -28.14 -10.99
N SER A 29 -3.04 -28.51 -11.38
CA SER A 29 -2.56 -29.90 -11.24
C SER A 29 -2.49 -30.35 -9.79
N THR A 30 -2.81 -31.61 -9.54
CA THR A 30 -2.80 -32.25 -8.21
C THR A 30 -1.60 -33.16 -8.03
N ALA A 31 -1.25 -33.52 -6.79
CA ALA A 31 -0.30 -34.59 -6.51
C ALA A 31 -0.88 -35.93 -6.97
N LEU A 32 -2.13 -36.19 -6.59
CA LEU A 32 -2.86 -37.40 -6.92
C LEU A 32 -3.41 -37.37 -8.34
N ASP A 33 -3.60 -38.55 -8.93
CA ASP A 33 -4.17 -38.69 -10.26
C ASP A 33 -5.63 -38.25 -10.33
N TYR A 34 -6.06 -37.78 -11.49
CA TYR A 34 -7.44 -37.37 -11.75
C TYR A 34 -8.47 -38.47 -11.39
N THR A 35 -8.10 -39.74 -11.58
CA THR A 35 -8.93 -40.89 -11.24
C THR A 35 -9.21 -41.00 -9.73
N PHE A 36 -8.25 -40.61 -8.88
CA PHE A 36 -8.46 -40.57 -7.42
C PHE A 36 -9.63 -39.65 -7.09
N PHE A 37 -9.62 -38.41 -7.59
CA PHE A 37 -10.63 -37.40 -7.30
C PHE A 37 -12.01 -37.75 -7.90
N THR A 38 -12.05 -38.23 -9.14
CA THR A 38 -13.32 -38.59 -9.78
C THR A 38 -14.06 -39.71 -9.05
N THR A 39 -13.35 -40.70 -8.46
CA THR A 39 -13.99 -41.72 -7.62
C THR A 39 -14.58 -41.17 -6.32
N LYS A 40 -14.14 -39.97 -5.90
CA LYS A 40 -14.68 -39.22 -4.76
C LYS A 40 -15.70 -38.17 -5.18
N GLY A 41 -16.04 -38.08 -6.46
CA GLY A 41 -16.98 -37.09 -6.99
C GLY A 41 -16.40 -35.67 -7.02
N VAL A 42 -15.08 -35.54 -7.09
CA VAL A 42 -14.36 -34.26 -7.21
C VAL A 42 -13.81 -34.15 -8.63
N TYR A 43 -14.10 -33.05 -9.31
CA TYR A 43 -13.76 -32.86 -10.71
C TYR A 43 -12.99 -31.54 -10.89
N ASN A 44 -11.85 -31.58 -11.58
CA ASN A 44 -11.17 -30.38 -12.02
C ASN A 44 -11.55 -30.10 -13.49
N PRO A 45 -12.29 -29.01 -13.78
CA PRO A 45 -12.72 -28.70 -15.14
C PRO A 45 -11.58 -28.14 -16.01
N SER A 46 -10.49 -27.68 -15.39
CA SER A 46 -9.41 -26.97 -16.07
C SER A 46 -8.30 -27.90 -16.57
N THR A 47 -8.07 -29.03 -15.89
CA THR A 47 -7.01 -29.98 -16.24
C THR A 47 -7.24 -31.35 -15.59
N ASN A 48 -6.72 -32.41 -16.22
CA ASN A 48 -6.64 -33.76 -15.67
C ASN A 48 -5.19 -34.17 -15.34
N ILE A 49 -4.25 -33.23 -15.39
CA ILE A 49 -2.81 -33.47 -15.23
C ILE A 49 -2.44 -33.57 -13.75
N SER A 50 -1.72 -34.63 -13.39
CA SER A 50 -1.17 -34.85 -12.04
C SER A 50 0.33 -34.55 -11.94
N LEU A 51 0.90 -34.70 -10.75
CA LEU A 51 2.35 -34.69 -10.53
C LEU A 51 3.02 -35.83 -11.32
N GLY A 52 2.37 -36.99 -11.41
CA GLY A 52 2.86 -38.13 -12.19
C GLY A 52 3.02 -37.79 -13.67
N ASP A 53 2.05 -37.08 -14.26
CA ASP A 53 2.12 -36.61 -15.64
C ASP A 53 3.26 -35.61 -15.85
N GLN A 54 3.40 -34.63 -14.95
CA GLN A 54 4.50 -33.66 -14.99
C GLN A 54 5.87 -34.32 -14.86
N LEU A 55 5.99 -35.34 -14.01
CA LEU A 55 7.20 -36.13 -13.86
C LEU A 55 7.53 -36.94 -15.13
N ASN A 56 6.52 -37.46 -15.83
CA ASN A 56 6.71 -38.12 -17.11
C ASN A 56 7.18 -37.16 -18.20
N TRP A 57 6.68 -35.92 -18.22
CA TRP A 57 7.18 -34.87 -19.11
C TRP A 57 8.60 -34.47 -18.78
N PHE A 58 8.93 -34.31 -17.50
CA PHE A 58 10.30 -34.08 -17.05
C PHE A 58 11.24 -35.18 -17.53
N LYS A 59 10.90 -36.46 -17.31
CA LYS A 59 11.67 -37.61 -17.82
C LYS A 59 11.82 -37.60 -19.34
N SER A 60 10.76 -37.24 -20.06
CA SER A 60 10.79 -37.13 -21.52
C SER A 60 11.70 -36.00 -22.00
N HIS A 61 11.68 -34.87 -21.29
CA HIS A 61 12.53 -33.70 -21.57
C HIS A 61 14.00 -33.97 -21.23
N LEU A 62 14.31 -34.75 -20.19
CA LEU A 62 15.69 -35.13 -19.91
C LEU A 62 16.36 -35.83 -21.08
N ASN A 63 15.62 -36.65 -21.85
CA ASN A 63 16.15 -37.32 -23.04
C ASN A 63 16.60 -36.35 -24.15
N THR A 64 16.22 -35.07 -24.09
CA THR A 64 16.70 -34.04 -25.03
C THR A 64 17.95 -33.31 -24.52
N ILE A 65 18.27 -33.45 -23.23
CA ILE A 65 19.39 -32.78 -22.55
C ILE A 65 20.57 -33.75 -22.33
N CYS A 66 20.29 -35.02 -22.08
CA CYS A 66 21.27 -36.07 -21.84
C CYS A 66 20.91 -37.34 -22.63
N LEU A 67 21.91 -38.02 -23.19
CA LEU A 67 21.72 -39.19 -24.07
C LEU A 67 21.92 -40.51 -23.33
N THR A 68 22.63 -40.50 -22.19
CA THR A 68 22.86 -41.69 -21.37
C THR A 68 22.46 -41.47 -19.91
N PRO A 69 22.13 -42.55 -19.16
CA PRO A 69 21.82 -42.43 -17.73
C PRO A 69 22.94 -41.79 -16.91
N ALA A 70 24.20 -42.02 -17.28
CA ALA A 70 25.36 -41.43 -16.61
C ALA A 70 25.43 -39.91 -16.82
N GLU A 71 25.19 -39.45 -18.05
CA GLU A 71 25.10 -38.02 -18.38
C GLU A 71 23.93 -37.36 -17.65
N CYS A 72 22.75 -38.00 -17.64
CA CYS A 72 21.58 -37.47 -16.93
C CYS A 72 21.85 -37.31 -15.44
N LYS A 73 22.52 -38.28 -14.84
CA LYS A 73 22.94 -38.22 -13.44
C LYS A 73 23.93 -37.08 -13.19
N GLU A 74 24.89 -36.87 -14.09
CA GLU A 74 25.82 -35.75 -13.98
C GLU A 74 25.10 -34.41 -14.04
N VAL A 75 24.20 -34.22 -15.01
CA VAL A 75 23.40 -33.00 -15.17
C VAL A 75 22.56 -32.74 -13.91
N LEU A 76 21.80 -33.73 -13.45
CA LEU A 76 20.91 -33.58 -12.31
C LEU A 76 21.64 -33.42 -10.97
N SER A 77 22.84 -33.97 -10.83
CA SER A 77 23.65 -33.78 -9.63
C SER A 77 24.08 -32.31 -9.42
N LYS A 78 24.07 -31.51 -10.49
CA LYS A 78 24.40 -30.08 -10.47
C LYS A 78 23.17 -29.18 -10.54
N ALA A 79 21.98 -29.75 -10.76
CA ALA A 79 20.73 -29.02 -10.87
C ALA A 79 20.09 -28.82 -9.49
N LEU A 80 19.27 -27.77 -9.39
CA LEU A 80 18.31 -27.58 -8.32
C LEU A 80 16.94 -28.06 -8.79
N VAL A 81 16.40 -29.10 -8.17
CA VAL A 81 15.08 -29.65 -8.51
C VAL A 81 14.05 -29.11 -7.53
N PHE A 82 13.09 -28.34 -8.05
CA PHE A 82 12.00 -27.78 -7.29
C PHE A 82 10.74 -28.63 -7.50
N VAL A 83 10.38 -29.44 -6.51
CA VAL A 83 9.08 -30.13 -6.51
C VAL A 83 8.13 -29.15 -5.86
N GLY A 84 7.48 -28.29 -6.67
CA GLY A 84 6.76 -27.06 -6.25
C GLY A 84 5.66 -27.25 -5.20
N GLU A 85 4.78 -26.25 -5.03
CA GLU A 85 3.68 -26.32 -4.04
C GLU A 85 2.57 -27.31 -4.47
N ILE A 86 2.94 -28.59 -4.53
CA ILE A 86 2.11 -29.71 -4.93
C ILE A 86 1.38 -30.23 -3.69
N GLY A 87 0.11 -30.54 -3.84
CA GLY A 87 -0.77 -30.94 -2.75
C GLY A 87 -1.71 -29.85 -2.27
N GLY A 88 -1.51 -28.58 -2.64
CA GLY A 88 -2.48 -27.51 -2.36
C GLY A 88 -3.79 -27.68 -3.13
N ASN A 89 -3.68 -28.07 -4.41
CA ASN A 89 -4.86 -28.35 -5.24
C ASN A 89 -5.63 -29.60 -4.78
N ASP A 90 -4.95 -30.57 -4.19
CA ASP A 90 -5.55 -31.78 -3.60
C ASP A 90 -6.47 -31.46 -2.42
N VAL A 91 -6.29 -30.28 -1.81
CA VAL A 91 -7.19 -29.72 -0.78
C VAL A 91 -8.20 -28.75 -1.39
N ASN A 92 -7.75 -27.83 -2.24
CA ASN A 92 -8.60 -26.76 -2.76
C ASN A 92 -9.75 -27.27 -3.64
N HIS A 93 -9.50 -28.23 -4.54
CA HIS A 93 -10.54 -28.77 -5.43
C HIS A 93 -11.70 -29.45 -4.69
N PRO A 94 -11.46 -30.39 -3.74
CA PRO A 94 -12.55 -30.97 -2.95
C PRO A 94 -13.22 -29.93 -2.06
N LEU A 95 -12.47 -29.00 -1.47
CA LEU A 95 -13.02 -27.95 -0.61
C LEU A 95 -14.04 -27.07 -1.36
N ILE A 96 -13.66 -26.58 -2.55
CA ILE A 96 -14.55 -25.76 -3.41
C ILE A 96 -15.81 -26.53 -3.84
N GLN A 97 -15.71 -27.85 -3.97
CA GLN A 97 -16.82 -28.73 -4.34
C GLN A 97 -17.62 -29.24 -3.13
N GLY A 98 -17.42 -28.65 -1.95
CA GLY A 98 -18.23 -28.90 -0.76
C GLY A 98 -17.89 -30.18 -0.01
N LYS A 99 -16.70 -30.74 -0.21
CA LYS A 99 -16.20 -31.84 0.64
C LYS A 99 -15.89 -31.32 2.03
N SER A 100 -16.23 -32.12 3.04
CA SER A 100 -15.92 -31.76 4.42
C SER A 100 -14.42 -31.79 4.67
N ILE A 101 -13.94 -30.93 5.57
CA ILE A 101 -12.53 -30.92 6.00
C ILE A 101 -12.12 -32.29 6.56
N GLN A 102 -13.02 -32.97 7.28
CA GLN A 102 -12.81 -34.33 7.77
C GLN A 102 -12.58 -35.35 6.65
N GLU A 103 -13.26 -35.21 5.51
CA GLU A 103 -13.04 -36.05 4.34
C GLU A 103 -11.68 -35.73 3.70
N ILE A 104 -11.31 -34.45 3.59
CA ILE A 104 -10.04 -34.01 3.00
C ILE A 104 -8.83 -34.50 3.82
N TYR A 105 -8.94 -34.55 5.15
CA TYR A 105 -7.91 -35.17 6.01
C TYR A 105 -7.56 -36.60 5.59
N THR A 106 -8.53 -37.36 5.06
CA THR A 106 -8.29 -38.73 4.59
C THR A 106 -7.48 -38.80 3.29
N TYR A 107 -7.35 -37.70 2.56
CA TYR A 107 -6.61 -37.63 1.30
C TYR A 107 -5.12 -37.35 1.53
N LEU A 108 -4.78 -36.63 2.60
CA LEU A 108 -3.43 -36.13 2.87
C LEU A 108 -2.35 -37.23 2.85
N PRO A 109 -2.53 -38.41 3.46
CA PRO A 109 -1.51 -39.46 3.40
C PRO A 109 -1.16 -39.88 1.97
N TYR A 110 -2.16 -40.00 1.09
CA TYR A 110 -1.96 -40.35 -0.31
C TYR A 110 -1.25 -39.21 -1.08
N THR A 111 -1.66 -37.96 -0.83
CA THR A 111 -1.03 -36.77 -1.43
C THR A 111 0.46 -36.71 -1.07
N ILE A 112 0.81 -36.91 0.21
CA ILE A 112 2.21 -36.93 0.66
C ILE A 112 2.95 -38.13 0.09
N GLU A 113 2.34 -39.31 0.02
CA GLU A 113 2.94 -40.48 -0.61
C GLU A 113 3.29 -40.21 -2.08
N ALA A 114 2.38 -39.62 -2.86
CA ALA A 114 2.62 -39.26 -4.26
C ALA A 114 3.80 -38.28 -4.42
N ILE A 115 3.86 -37.25 -3.57
CA ILE A 115 4.99 -36.29 -3.55
C ILE A 115 6.30 -37.01 -3.22
N THR A 116 6.32 -37.86 -2.19
CA THR A 116 7.53 -38.58 -1.78
C THR A 116 8.01 -39.55 -2.84
N ASN A 117 7.10 -40.22 -3.56
CA ASN A 117 7.45 -41.11 -4.66
C ASN A 117 8.04 -40.34 -5.85
N ALA A 118 7.49 -39.18 -6.19
CA ALA A 118 8.09 -38.32 -7.21
C ALA A 118 9.51 -37.86 -6.81
N ILE A 119 9.74 -37.54 -5.53
CA ILE A 119 11.07 -37.20 -5.01
C ILE A 119 12.02 -38.39 -5.13
N ARG A 120 11.60 -39.61 -4.77
CA ARG A 120 12.40 -40.83 -4.98
C ARG A 120 12.81 -41.00 -6.43
N GLU A 121 11.86 -40.82 -7.36
CA GLU A 121 12.13 -40.94 -8.78
C GLU A 121 13.19 -39.95 -9.26
N VAL A 122 13.09 -38.65 -8.91
CA VAL A 122 14.09 -37.67 -9.35
C VAL A 122 15.47 -37.92 -8.73
N ILE A 123 15.54 -38.43 -7.50
CA ILE A 123 16.82 -38.84 -6.88
C ILE A 123 17.41 -40.05 -7.61
N HIS A 124 16.59 -41.06 -7.96
CA HIS A 124 17.03 -42.20 -8.76
C HIS A 124 17.52 -41.80 -10.16
N LEU A 125 16.98 -40.73 -10.74
CA LEU A 125 17.47 -40.15 -11.99
C LEU A 125 18.79 -39.38 -11.81
N GLY A 126 19.14 -39.00 -10.57
CA GLY A 126 20.44 -38.43 -10.22
C GLY A 126 20.39 -37.05 -9.55
N ALA A 127 19.21 -36.52 -9.23
CA ALA A 127 19.09 -35.26 -8.51
C ALA A 127 19.63 -35.40 -7.08
N VAL A 128 20.42 -34.42 -6.65
CA VAL A 128 20.94 -34.38 -5.27
C VAL A 128 20.59 -33.08 -4.53
N ASN A 129 20.11 -32.04 -5.21
CA ASN A 129 19.64 -30.81 -4.58
C ASN A 129 18.14 -30.67 -4.84
N ILE A 130 17.31 -30.96 -3.83
CA ILE A 130 15.86 -30.98 -3.96
C ILE A 130 15.25 -29.99 -2.98
N VAL A 131 14.37 -29.13 -3.47
CA VAL A 131 13.56 -28.23 -2.64
C VAL A 131 12.10 -28.61 -2.77
N VAL A 132 11.44 -28.76 -1.62
CA VAL A 132 10.04 -29.19 -1.51
C VAL A 132 9.30 -28.18 -0.64
N PRO A 133 8.52 -27.27 -1.22
CA PRO A 133 7.67 -26.37 -0.47
C PRO A 133 6.52 -27.09 0.22
N GLY A 134 6.18 -26.63 1.42
CA GLY A 134 4.87 -26.88 2.02
C GLY A 134 3.79 -25.97 1.41
N ASN A 135 2.53 -26.24 1.76
CA ASN A 135 1.42 -25.36 1.42
C ASN A 135 1.47 -24.07 2.23
N VAL A 136 1.01 -22.97 1.62
CA VAL A 136 0.73 -21.69 2.30
C VAL A 136 -0.44 -21.81 3.30
N PRO A 137 -0.67 -20.84 4.21
CA PRO A 137 -1.90 -20.78 5.01
C PRO A 137 -3.13 -20.59 4.10
N ILE A 138 -3.71 -21.70 3.64
CA ILE A 138 -4.83 -21.69 2.69
C ILE A 138 -6.07 -20.97 3.24
N GLY A 139 -6.22 -20.90 4.56
CA GLY A 139 -7.27 -20.14 5.24
C GLY A 139 -7.10 -18.63 5.11
N CYS A 140 -5.94 -18.15 4.66
CA CYS A 140 -5.70 -16.74 4.31
C CYS A 140 -5.88 -16.44 2.82
N LEU A 141 -6.14 -17.45 1.98
CA LEU A 141 -6.34 -17.26 0.55
C LEU A 141 -7.79 -16.86 0.25
N PRO A 142 -8.05 -15.94 -0.70
CA PRO A 142 -9.40 -15.55 -1.08
C PRO A 142 -10.30 -16.73 -1.47
N VAL A 143 -9.73 -17.74 -2.12
CA VAL A 143 -10.48 -18.96 -2.51
C VAL A 143 -10.95 -19.75 -1.28
N GLY A 144 -10.09 -19.94 -0.27
CA GLY A 144 -10.45 -20.64 0.97
C GLY A 144 -11.50 -19.85 1.75
N LEU A 145 -11.29 -18.54 1.91
CA LEU A 145 -12.20 -17.63 2.60
C LEU A 145 -13.58 -17.56 1.96
N THR A 146 -13.66 -17.63 0.63
CA THR A 146 -14.94 -17.65 -0.09
C THR A 146 -15.74 -18.91 0.26
N VAL A 147 -15.08 -20.08 0.35
CA VAL A 147 -15.74 -21.35 0.66
C VAL A 147 -16.29 -21.39 2.09
N VAL A 148 -15.56 -20.81 3.05
CA VAL A 148 -15.96 -20.81 4.48
C VAL A 148 -16.70 -19.54 4.91
N SER A 149 -17.07 -18.68 3.94
CA SER A 149 -17.77 -17.44 4.20
C SER A 149 -19.10 -17.69 4.92
N GLY A 150 -19.41 -16.86 5.92
CA GLY A 150 -20.62 -17.00 6.76
C GLY A 150 -20.43 -17.78 8.07
N GLY A 151 -19.20 -18.19 8.41
CA GLY A 151 -18.86 -18.71 9.75
C GLY A 151 -18.94 -17.66 10.87
N ASN A 152 -18.98 -18.11 12.13
CA ASN A 152 -18.94 -17.23 13.31
C ASN A 152 -17.61 -16.45 13.38
N GLU A 153 -17.58 -15.25 13.96
CA GLU A 153 -16.38 -14.40 14.08
C GLU A 153 -15.19 -15.15 14.72
N THR A 154 -15.46 -16.08 15.63
CA THR A 154 -14.42 -16.88 16.30
C THR A 154 -13.69 -17.87 15.38
N ALA A 155 -14.24 -18.16 14.19
CA ALA A 155 -13.65 -19.07 13.20
C ALA A 155 -12.43 -18.46 12.48
N TYR A 156 -12.26 -17.13 12.59
CA TYR A 156 -11.16 -16.40 11.97
C TYR A 156 -10.13 -15.96 13.03
N ASP A 157 -8.87 -15.82 12.62
CA ASP A 157 -7.84 -15.15 13.42
C ASP A 157 -7.95 -13.62 13.29
N ASP A 158 -7.10 -12.90 14.01
CA ASP A 158 -7.13 -11.43 14.07
C ASP A 158 -6.88 -10.75 12.70
N MET A 159 -6.40 -11.50 11.72
CA MET A 159 -6.14 -11.04 10.34
C MET A 159 -7.23 -11.49 9.36
N GLY A 160 -8.31 -12.10 9.86
CA GLY A 160 -9.42 -12.57 9.04
C GLY A 160 -9.12 -13.89 8.31
N CYS A 161 -8.07 -14.63 8.69
CA CYS A 161 -7.80 -15.95 8.11
C CYS A 161 -8.60 -17.05 8.83
N SER A 162 -9.12 -18.03 8.08
CA SER A 162 -9.80 -19.20 8.65
C SER A 162 -8.83 -20.08 9.44
N LYS A 163 -9.12 -20.29 10.74
CA LYS A 163 -8.30 -21.13 11.64
C LYS A 163 -8.32 -22.59 11.22
N GLU A 164 -9.49 -23.13 10.91
CA GLU A 164 -9.68 -24.54 10.56
C GLU A 164 -8.96 -24.91 9.26
N LEU A 165 -9.06 -24.05 8.23
CA LEU A 165 -8.34 -24.25 6.97
C LEU A 165 -6.82 -24.11 7.15
N ASN A 166 -6.38 -23.19 8.00
CA ASN A 166 -4.97 -23.04 8.33
C ASN A 166 -4.42 -24.24 9.12
N GLU A 167 -5.22 -24.85 9.99
CA GLU A 167 -4.88 -26.10 10.68
C GLU A 167 -4.74 -27.26 9.69
N LEU A 168 -5.64 -27.38 8.71
CA LEU A 168 -5.55 -28.39 7.65
C LEU A 168 -4.23 -28.28 6.86
N ALA A 169 -3.84 -27.06 6.47
CA ALA A 169 -2.56 -26.82 5.79
C ALA A 169 -1.35 -27.18 6.67
N LEU A 170 -1.40 -26.85 7.98
CA LEU A 170 -0.34 -27.23 8.93
C LEU A 170 -0.21 -28.74 9.09
N VAL A 171 -1.32 -29.48 9.18
CA VAL A 171 -1.28 -30.95 9.27
C VAL A 171 -0.65 -31.55 8.02
N GLN A 172 -1.03 -31.08 6.83
CA GLN A 172 -0.39 -31.53 5.59
C GLN A 172 1.11 -31.24 5.57
N ASN A 173 1.52 -30.04 5.97
CA ASN A 173 2.92 -29.65 6.04
C ASN A 173 3.71 -30.47 7.07
N ASN A 174 3.08 -30.87 8.18
CA ASN A 174 3.71 -31.75 9.17
C ASN A 174 3.93 -33.16 8.59
N TYR A 175 2.93 -33.75 7.93
CA TYR A 175 3.09 -35.04 7.25
C TYR A 175 4.18 -35.00 6.18
N LEU A 176 4.26 -33.89 5.43
CA LEU A 176 5.33 -33.69 4.45
C LEU A 176 6.69 -33.65 5.14
N GLN A 177 6.88 -32.84 6.17
CA GLN A 177 8.15 -32.72 6.89
C GLN A 177 8.61 -34.05 7.52
N GLU A 178 7.68 -34.81 8.12
CA GLU A 178 7.95 -36.15 8.65
C GLU A 178 8.43 -37.10 7.54
N SER A 179 7.74 -37.09 6.40
CA SER A 179 8.10 -37.95 5.26
C SER A 179 9.43 -37.53 4.61
N LEU A 180 9.73 -36.23 4.53
CA LEU A 180 11.02 -35.73 4.08
C LEU A 180 12.15 -36.13 5.04
N SER A 181 11.89 -36.20 6.35
CA SER A 181 12.87 -36.71 7.32
C SER A 181 13.23 -38.17 7.07
N LEU A 182 12.24 -39.01 6.72
CA LEU A 182 12.48 -40.40 6.32
C LEU A 182 13.24 -40.49 5.00
N LEU A 183 12.88 -39.67 4.00
CA LEU A 183 13.60 -39.63 2.72
C LEU A 183 15.07 -39.20 2.88
N ARG A 184 15.39 -38.27 3.77
CA ARG A 184 16.79 -37.88 4.07
C ARG A 184 17.60 -39.04 4.66
N GLN A 185 16.95 -39.93 5.41
CA GLN A 185 17.60 -41.15 5.93
C GLN A 185 17.78 -42.19 4.81
N GLU A 186 16.78 -42.33 3.94
CA GLU A 186 16.81 -43.24 2.78
C GLU A 186 17.88 -42.80 1.76
N PHE A 187 18.03 -41.50 1.51
CA PHE A 187 18.92 -40.91 0.53
C PHE A 187 19.90 -39.93 1.17
N SER A 188 20.81 -40.44 2.01
CA SER A 188 21.81 -39.62 2.73
C SER A 188 22.80 -38.86 1.84
N HIS A 189 22.81 -39.12 0.54
CA HIS A 189 23.63 -38.41 -0.45
C HIS A 189 22.90 -37.25 -1.14
N ALA A 190 21.61 -37.05 -0.86
CA ALA A 190 20.80 -36.00 -1.45
C ALA A 190 20.41 -34.96 -0.38
N ASP A 191 20.62 -33.70 -0.68
CA ASP A 191 20.15 -32.55 0.09
C ASP A 191 18.69 -32.28 -0.24
N ILE A 192 17.80 -32.76 0.64
CA ILE A 192 16.35 -32.57 0.53
C ILE A 192 15.94 -31.46 1.49
N ILE A 193 15.55 -30.30 0.98
CA ILE A 193 15.24 -29.10 1.76
C ILE A 193 13.73 -28.87 1.77
N TYR A 194 13.16 -28.70 2.97
CA TYR A 194 11.78 -28.23 3.10
C TYR A 194 11.76 -26.71 2.99
N ALA A 195 10.94 -26.16 2.10
CA ALA A 195 10.73 -24.71 2.00
C ALA A 195 9.44 -24.34 2.74
N ASP A 196 9.59 -23.63 3.86
CA ASP A 196 8.46 -23.24 4.72
C ASP A 196 7.70 -22.03 4.15
N TYR A 197 6.92 -22.29 3.10
CA TYR A 197 6.07 -21.29 2.46
C TYR A 197 4.96 -20.82 3.39
N TYR A 198 4.52 -21.67 4.33
CA TYR A 198 3.51 -21.31 5.31
C TYR A 198 3.98 -20.13 6.16
N THR A 199 5.14 -20.29 6.82
CA THR A 199 5.70 -19.22 7.65
C THR A 199 6.10 -18.02 6.81
N ALA A 200 6.71 -18.22 5.63
CA ALA A 200 7.09 -17.12 4.75
C ALA A 200 5.87 -16.26 4.34
N TYR A 201 4.76 -16.89 3.94
CA TYR A 201 3.52 -16.18 3.62
C TYR A 201 2.96 -15.45 4.84
N LYS A 202 2.93 -16.10 6.02
CA LYS A 202 2.48 -15.44 7.26
C LYS A 202 3.38 -14.28 7.65
N THR A 203 4.69 -14.37 7.45
CA THR A 203 5.61 -13.26 7.66
C THR A 203 5.32 -12.10 6.72
N ILE A 204 4.95 -12.35 5.46
CA ILE A 204 4.52 -11.28 4.55
C ILE A 204 3.18 -10.69 5.02
N LEU A 205 2.22 -11.54 5.37
CA LEU A 205 0.88 -11.14 5.76
C LEU A 205 0.85 -10.35 7.07
N TYR A 206 1.56 -10.83 8.09
CA TYR A 206 1.67 -10.19 9.40
C TYR A 206 2.72 -9.08 9.42
N GLY A 207 3.78 -9.26 8.63
CA GLY A 207 4.76 -8.22 8.36
C GLY A 207 4.14 -7.05 7.60
N ALA A 208 3.09 -7.18 6.80
CA ALA A 208 2.45 -6.01 6.20
C ALA A 208 1.90 -5.00 7.25
N ALA A 209 1.67 -5.42 8.50
CA ALA A 209 1.30 -4.54 9.61
C ALA A 209 2.50 -3.89 10.33
N ASP A 210 3.68 -4.52 10.35
CA ASP A 210 4.87 -4.10 11.12
C ASP A 210 6.13 -3.81 10.28
N PHE A 211 6.16 -4.24 9.03
CA PHE A 211 7.27 -4.09 8.10
C PHE A 211 7.19 -2.68 7.51
N GLU A 212 8.02 -1.83 8.09
CA GLU A 212 8.56 -0.59 7.53
C GLU A 212 7.69 0.68 7.59
N CYS A 213 6.52 0.75 8.25
CA CYS A 213 5.92 2.09 8.51
C CYS A 213 6.88 2.97 9.30
N LYS A 214 7.47 2.45 10.37
CA LYS A 214 8.42 3.20 11.20
C LYS A 214 9.71 3.54 10.47
N GLU A 215 10.25 2.61 9.67
CA GLU A 215 11.48 2.86 8.91
C GLU A 215 11.23 3.86 7.77
N VAL A 216 10.14 3.70 7.01
CA VAL A 216 9.75 4.62 5.94
C VAL A 216 9.46 6.01 6.52
N LEU A 217 8.65 6.11 7.58
CA LEU A 217 8.31 7.38 8.19
C LEU A 217 9.52 8.05 8.87
N SER A 218 10.48 7.29 9.38
CA SER A 218 11.72 7.86 9.92
C SER A 218 12.60 8.54 8.85
N LYS A 219 12.42 8.19 7.57
CA LYS A 219 13.13 8.78 6.43
C LYS A 219 12.24 9.70 5.59
N ALA A 220 10.94 9.75 5.87
CA ALA A 220 9.98 10.55 5.13
C ALA A 220 9.88 11.97 5.70
N LEU A 221 9.54 12.90 4.82
CA LEU A 221 8.98 14.20 5.21
C LEU A 221 7.46 14.09 5.28
N VAL A 222 6.91 14.19 6.48
CA VAL A 222 5.46 14.16 6.69
C VAL A 222 4.91 15.58 6.67
N PHE A 223 4.07 15.87 5.68
CA PHE A 223 3.42 17.17 5.55
C PHE A 223 1.97 17.04 6.01
N VAL A 224 1.62 17.69 7.13
CA VAL A 224 0.28 17.57 7.75
C VAL A 224 -0.79 18.32 6.94
N GLY A 225 -0.38 19.18 6.00
CA GLY A 225 -1.26 19.96 5.14
C GLY A 225 -1.80 21.23 5.83
N GLU A 226 -2.47 22.09 5.07
CA GLU A 226 -3.17 23.27 5.61
C GLU A 226 -4.51 22.82 6.23
N ILE A 227 -4.42 22.28 7.45
CA ILE A 227 -5.57 21.75 8.20
C ILE A 227 -6.07 22.81 9.18
N GLY A 228 -7.40 22.93 9.28
CA GLY A 228 -8.07 23.88 10.17
C GLY A 228 -8.59 25.15 9.47
N GLY A 229 -8.28 25.37 8.19
CA GLY A 229 -8.87 26.46 7.41
C GLY A 229 -10.39 26.27 7.19
N ASN A 230 -10.82 25.03 6.94
CA ASN A 230 -12.24 24.70 6.76
C ASN A 230 -13.07 24.89 8.04
N ASP A 231 -12.48 24.61 9.20
CA ASP A 231 -13.06 24.82 10.53
C ASP A 231 -13.38 26.30 10.81
N VAL A 232 -12.73 27.22 10.09
CA VAL A 232 -13.02 28.66 10.11
C VAL A 232 -13.93 29.06 8.94
N ASN A 233 -13.59 28.65 7.72
CA ASN A 233 -14.28 29.09 6.51
C ASN A 233 -15.76 28.64 6.47
N HIS A 234 -16.07 27.41 6.88
CA HIS A 234 -17.46 26.92 6.84
C HIS A 234 -18.38 27.68 7.80
N PRO A 235 -18.04 27.86 9.10
CA PRO A 235 -18.81 28.72 9.99
C PRO A 235 -18.97 30.15 9.48
N LEU A 236 -17.92 30.75 8.89
CA LEU A 236 -17.99 32.08 8.29
C LEU A 236 -19.05 32.15 7.18
N ILE A 237 -19.03 31.18 6.25
CA ILE A 237 -19.99 31.10 5.15
C ILE A 237 -21.42 30.90 5.68
N GLN A 238 -21.57 30.19 6.81
CA GLN A 238 -22.86 30.00 7.49
C GLN A 238 -23.33 31.21 8.30
N GLY A 239 -22.58 32.30 8.32
CA GLY A 239 -22.94 33.54 9.03
C GLY A 239 -22.70 33.48 10.54
N LYS A 240 -21.83 32.59 11.03
CA LYS A 240 -21.39 32.59 12.42
C LYS A 240 -20.55 33.83 12.72
N SER A 241 -20.66 34.36 13.93
CA SER A 241 -19.85 35.51 14.35
C SER A 241 -18.39 35.11 14.55
N ILE A 242 -17.46 36.04 14.34
CA ILE A 242 -16.03 35.83 14.63
C ILE A 242 -15.80 35.42 16.08
N GLN A 243 -16.56 36.02 17.01
CA GLN A 243 -16.49 35.68 18.43
C GLN A 243 -16.87 34.22 18.71
N GLU A 244 -17.81 33.66 17.96
CA GLU A 244 -18.18 32.25 18.05
C GLU A 244 -17.07 31.36 17.46
N ILE A 245 -16.49 31.75 16.32
CA ILE A 245 -15.42 30.97 15.67
C ILE A 245 -14.16 30.90 16.54
N TYR A 246 -13.83 31.95 17.29
CA TYR A 246 -12.74 31.90 18.27
C TYR A 246 -12.89 30.75 19.29
N THR A 247 -14.13 30.32 19.59
CA THR A 247 -14.37 29.21 20.52
C THR A 247 -14.05 27.84 19.89
N TYR A 248 -13.94 27.74 18.56
CA TYR A 248 -13.66 26.49 17.86
C TYR A 248 -12.16 26.22 17.78
N LEU A 249 -11.34 27.28 17.72
CA LEU A 249 -9.89 27.17 17.51
C LEU A 249 -9.18 26.21 18.47
N PRO A 250 -9.44 26.19 19.79
CA PRO A 250 -8.78 25.25 20.69
C PRO A 250 -9.03 23.78 20.29
N TYR A 251 -10.25 23.45 19.86
CA TYR A 251 -10.61 22.08 19.45
C TYR A 251 -9.98 21.70 18.11
N THR A 252 -9.95 22.63 17.14
CA THR A 252 -9.28 22.43 15.85
C THR A 252 -7.78 22.20 16.06
N ILE A 253 -7.12 23.01 16.90
CA ILE A 253 -5.69 22.85 17.20
C ILE A 253 -5.42 21.54 17.97
N GLU A 254 -6.29 21.16 18.92
CA GLU A 254 -6.19 19.88 19.61
C GLU A 254 -6.24 18.70 18.62
N ALA A 255 -7.20 18.70 17.68
CA ALA A 255 -7.31 17.67 16.66
C ALA A 255 -6.04 17.56 15.79
N ILE A 256 -5.50 18.70 15.33
CA ILE A 256 -4.24 18.75 14.57
C ILE A 256 -3.09 18.18 15.40
N THR A 257 -2.97 18.57 16.67
CA THR A 257 -1.88 18.10 17.53
C THR A 257 -1.98 16.60 17.81
N ASN A 258 -3.18 16.06 17.99
CA ASN A 258 -3.40 14.62 18.18
C ASN A 258 -2.99 13.82 16.94
N ALA A 259 -3.35 14.29 15.74
CA ALA A 259 -2.88 13.67 14.49
C ALA A 259 -1.35 13.69 14.38
N ILE A 260 -0.71 14.80 14.78
CA ILE A 260 0.76 14.89 14.82
C ILE A 260 1.37 13.88 15.80
N ARG A 261 0.79 13.73 17.02
CA ARG A 261 1.24 12.71 17.99
C ARG A 261 1.17 11.31 17.38
N GLU A 262 0.06 10.99 16.72
CA GLU A 262 -0.16 9.68 16.11
C GLU A 262 0.89 9.37 15.04
N VAL A 263 1.16 10.29 14.10
CA VAL A 263 2.18 10.04 13.06
C VAL A 263 3.60 9.93 13.65
N ILE A 264 3.91 10.65 14.72
CA ILE A 264 5.19 10.49 15.43
C ILE A 264 5.26 9.11 16.10
N HIS A 265 4.18 8.65 16.75
CA HIS A 265 4.11 7.31 17.32
C HIS A 265 4.26 6.20 16.26
N LEU A 266 3.78 6.43 15.04
CA LEU A 266 3.96 5.54 13.89
C LEU A 266 5.40 5.56 13.32
N GLY A 267 6.21 6.55 13.70
CA GLY A 267 7.64 6.61 13.38
C GLY A 267 8.11 7.85 12.62
N ALA A 268 7.22 8.82 12.37
CA ALA A 268 7.62 10.06 11.71
C ALA A 268 8.57 10.87 12.59
N VAL A 269 9.68 11.34 12.01
CA VAL A 269 10.65 12.19 12.71
C VAL A 269 10.84 13.54 12.04
N ASN A 270 10.36 13.74 10.80
CA ASN A 270 10.41 15.03 10.10
C ASN A 270 8.99 15.44 9.73
N ILE A 271 8.44 16.43 10.43
CA ILE A 271 7.04 16.84 10.31
C ILE A 271 6.98 18.33 9.97
N VAL A 272 6.29 18.68 8.88
CA VAL A 272 6.01 20.07 8.50
C VAL A 272 4.52 20.35 8.67
N VAL A 273 4.24 21.44 9.38
CA VAL A 273 2.88 21.86 9.74
C VAL A 273 2.66 23.29 9.25
N PRO A 274 1.95 23.48 8.13
CA PRO A 274 1.51 24.79 7.66
C PRO A 274 0.58 25.48 8.67
N GLY A 275 0.74 26.80 8.78
CA GLY A 275 -0.34 27.66 9.25
C GLY A 275 -1.35 27.96 8.14
N ASN A 276 -2.43 28.64 8.50
CA ASN A 276 -3.38 29.19 7.54
C ASN A 276 -2.79 30.42 6.83
N VAL A 277 -3.17 30.60 5.56
CA VAL A 277 -2.95 31.85 4.80
C VAL A 277 -3.79 33.01 5.38
N PRO A 278 -3.53 34.28 5.01
CA PRO A 278 -4.43 35.40 5.33
C PRO A 278 -5.80 35.21 4.65
N ILE A 279 -6.72 34.54 5.32
CA ILE A 279 -8.05 34.21 4.78
C ILE A 279 -8.87 35.47 4.42
N GLY A 280 -8.56 36.61 5.04
CA GLY A 280 -9.13 37.91 4.71
C GLY A 280 -8.66 38.49 3.37
N CYS A 281 -7.67 37.87 2.72
CA CYS A 281 -7.24 38.18 1.37
C CYS A 281 -7.81 37.21 0.32
N LEU A 282 -8.51 36.16 0.73
CA LEU A 282 -9.08 35.19 -0.21
C LEU A 282 -10.43 35.68 -0.74
N PRO A 283 -10.76 35.44 -2.04
CA PRO A 283 -12.05 35.83 -2.60
C PRO A 283 -13.26 35.31 -1.82
N VAL A 284 -13.20 34.10 -1.25
CA VAL A 284 -14.27 33.55 -0.40
C VAL A 284 -14.54 34.43 0.83
N GLY A 285 -13.51 34.73 1.61
CA GLY A 285 -13.64 35.52 2.84
C GLY A 285 -14.08 36.95 2.54
N LEU A 286 -13.47 37.55 1.52
CA LEU A 286 -13.80 38.89 1.04
C LEU A 286 -15.24 39.01 0.51
N THR A 287 -15.76 37.96 -0.13
CA THR A 287 -17.15 37.93 -0.59
C THR A 287 -18.13 37.87 0.58
N VAL A 288 -17.82 37.06 1.61
CA VAL A 288 -18.64 36.94 2.83
C VAL A 288 -18.75 38.25 3.60
N VAL A 289 -17.65 39.01 3.71
CA VAL A 289 -17.63 40.29 4.46
C VAL A 289 -17.81 41.53 3.58
N SER A 290 -18.12 41.33 2.29
CA SER A 290 -18.30 42.42 1.34
C SER A 290 -19.41 43.38 1.78
N GLY A 291 -19.19 44.69 1.58
CA GLY A 291 -20.15 45.73 2.00
C GLY A 291 -19.92 46.32 3.41
N GLY A 292 -18.84 45.92 4.09
CA GLY A 292 -18.37 46.58 5.32
C GLY A 292 -17.81 47.99 5.13
N ASN A 293 -17.50 48.69 6.23
CA ASN A 293 -16.88 50.02 6.21
C ASN A 293 -15.47 49.98 5.59
N GLU A 294 -15.04 51.03 4.89
CA GLU A 294 -13.71 51.12 4.24
C GLU A 294 -12.56 50.86 5.23
N THR A 295 -12.73 51.24 6.51
CA THR A 295 -11.72 51.02 7.56
C THR A 295 -11.48 49.55 7.91
N ALA A 296 -12.41 48.65 7.54
CA ALA A 296 -12.31 47.21 7.81
C ALA A 296 -11.27 46.50 6.93
N TYR A 297 -10.84 47.15 5.85
CA TYR A 297 -9.86 46.61 4.91
C TYR A 297 -8.48 47.28 5.10
N ASP A 298 -7.42 46.56 4.80
CA ASP A 298 -6.05 47.10 4.74
C ASP A 298 -5.74 47.74 3.38
N ASP A 299 -4.52 48.25 3.22
CA ASP A 299 -4.10 48.98 2.02
C ASP A 299 -4.08 48.10 0.76
N MET A 300 -4.09 46.77 0.91
CA MET A 300 -4.19 45.82 -0.20
C MET A 300 -5.64 45.39 -0.47
N GLY A 301 -6.60 45.84 0.34
CA GLY A 301 -8.01 45.48 0.23
C GLY A 301 -8.36 44.17 0.95
N CYS A 302 -7.49 43.64 1.81
CA CYS A 302 -7.79 42.46 2.62
C CYS A 302 -8.54 42.81 3.89
N SER A 303 -9.45 41.94 4.35
CA SER A 303 -10.16 42.12 5.61
C SER A 303 -9.22 41.96 6.82
N LYS A 304 -9.11 43.01 7.63
CA LYS A 304 -8.26 43.02 8.85
C LYS A 304 -8.74 42.01 9.89
N GLU A 305 -10.05 41.93 10.11
CA GLU A 305 -10.65 41.06 11.12
C GLU A 305 -10.48 39.57 10.79
N LEU A 306 -10.65 39.21 9.52
CA LEU A 306 -10.43 37.84 9.06
C LEU A 306 -8.95 37.45 9.07
N ASN A 307 -8.06 38.39 8.74
CA ASN A 307 -6.61 38.18 8.84
C ASN A 307 -6.15 38.04 10.30
N GLU A 308 -6.73 38.81 11.23
CA GLU A 308 -6.49 38.64 12.66
C GLU A 308 -6.94 37.26 13.15
N LEU A 309 -8.10 36.78 12.70
CA LEU A 309 -8.57 35.43 13.04
C LEU A 309 -7.59 34.34 12.59
N ALA A 310 -7.07 34.43 11.36
CA ALA A 310 -6.04 33.50 10.88
C ALA A 310 -4.73 33.60 11.70
N LEU A 311 -4.31 34.80 12.09
CA LEU A 311 -3.14 34.99 12.96
C LEU A 311 -3.33 34.36 14.35
N VAL A 312 -4.51 34.54 14.97
CA VAL A 312 -4.82 33.92 16.27
C VAL A 312 -4.75 32.40 16.19
N GLN A 313 -5.34 31.79 15.14
CA GLN A 313 -5.24 30.35 14.92
C GLN A 313 -3.78 29.90 14.75
N ASN A 314 -3.01 30.62 13.94
CA ASN A 314 -1.58 30.33 13.72
C ASN A 314 -0.75 30.47 15.00
N ASN A 315 -1.09 31.40 15.89
CA ASN A 315 -0.44 31.55 17.19
C ASN A 315 -0.73 30.34 18.10
N TYR A 316 -1.99 29.92 18.22
CA TYR A 316 -2.34 28.71 18.97
C TYR A 316 -1.66 27.44 18.43
N LEU A 317 -1.58 27.34 17.10
CA LEU A 317 -0.85 26.25 16.46
C LEU A 317 0.63 26.28 16.86
N GLN A 318 1.31 27.42 16.71
CA GLN A 318 2.73 27.54 17.05
C GLN A 318 3.02 27.27 18.53
N GLU A 319 2.17 27.74 19.45
CA GLU A 319 2.25 27.43 20.89
C GLU A 319 2.13 25.93 21.13
N SER A 320 1.15 25.26 20.49
CA SER A 320 0.94 23.82 20.64
C SER A 320 2.06 22.99 20.00
N LEU A 321 2.61 23.43 18.88
CA LEU A 321 3.80 22.81 18.28
C LEU A 321 5.03 22.97 19.18
N SER A 322 5.16 24.08 19.92
CA SER A 322 6.23 24.26 20.92
C SER A 322 6.12 23.24 22.06
N LEU A 323 4.90 22.91 22.50
CA LEU A 323 4.66 21.85 23.48
C LEU A 323 4.96 20.47 22.91
N LEU A 324 4.53 20.18 21.67
CA LEU A 324 4.83 18.91 20.99
C LEU A 324 6.34 18.70 20.80
N ARG A 325 7.12 19.74 20.50
CA ARG A 325 8.60 19.64 20.41
C ARG A 325 9.24 19.27 21.75
N GLN A 326 8.64 19.68 22.87
CA GLN A 326 9.09 19.28 24.21
C GLN A 326 8.70 17.83 24.51
N GLU A 327 7.50 17.43 24.12
CA GLU A 327 6.99 16.05 24.26
C GLU A 327 7.80 15.06 23.41
N PHE A 328 8.15 15.43 22.17
CA PHE A 328 8.83 14.58 21.19
C PHE A 328 10.18 15.18 20.76
N SER A 329 11.12 15.30 21.70
CA SER A 329 12.47 15.85 21.44
C SER A 329 13.31 15.13 20.35
N HIS A 330 12.87 13.97 19.89
CA HIS A 330 13.49 13.21 18.81
C HIS A 330 12.91 13.50 17.42
N ALA A 331 11.80 14.22 17.33
CA ALA A 331 11.15 14.60 16.09
C ALA A 331 11.36 16.09 15.79
N ASP A 332 11.76 16.38 14.56
CA ASP A 332 11.85 17.72 14.01
C ASP A 332 10.44 18.15 13.53
N ILE A 333 9.78 19.00 14.32
CA ILE A 333 8.44 19.53 14.02
C ILE A 333 8.61 20.98 13.56
N ILE A 334 8.32 21.28 12.30
CA ILE A 334 8.61 22.56 11.67
C ILE A 334 7.29 23.27 11.34
N TYR A 335 7.19 24.54 11.74
CA TYR A 335 6.06 25.38 11.33
C TYR A 335 6.36 26.00 9.96
N ALA A 336 5.44 25.87 9.01
CA ALA A 336 5.54 26.53 7.72
C ALA A 336 4.63 27.76 7.69
N ASP A 337 5.23 28.96 7.66
CA ASP A 337 4.53 30.24 7.72
C ASP A 337 3.92 30.63 6.37
N TYR A 338 2.85 29.93 6.00
CA TYR A 338 2.05 30.20 4.81
C TYR A 338 1.47 31.62 4.82
N TYR A 339 1.20 32.17 6.00
CA TYR A 339 0.64 33.51 6.15
C TYR A 339 1.62 34.57 5.62
N THR A 340 2.86 34.53 6.08
CA THR A 340 3.92 35.46 5.65
C THR A 340 4.34 35.19 4.20
N ALA A 341 4.40 33.92 3.78
CA ALA A 341 4.72 33.57 2.40
C ALA A 341 3.68 34.15 1.41
N TYR A 342 2.39 33.98 1.70
CA TYR A 342 1.31 34.55 0.89
C TYR A 342 1.39 36.07 0.84
N LYS A 343 1.60 36.72 1.99
CA LYS A 343 1.75 38.18 2.04
C LYS A 343 2.92 38.66 1.19
N THR A 344 4.06 37.95 1.23
CA THR A 344 5.24 38.29 0.43
C THR A 344 4.90 38.30 -1.06
N ILE A 345 4.16 37.29 -1.53
CA ILE A 345 3.65 37.24 -2.90
C ILE A 345 2.69 38.40 -3.18
N LEU A 346 1.73 38.65 -2.28
CA LEU A 346 0.71 39.68 -2.47
C LEU A 346 1.32 41.09 -2.59
N TYR A 347 2.26 41.44 -1.70
CA TYR A 347 2.92 42.75 -1.72
C TYR A 347 3.95 42.89 -2.85
N GLY A 348 4.57 41.80 -3.27
CA GLY A 348 5.54 41.75 -4.38
C GLY A 348 4.94 41.27 -5.71
N ALA A 349 3.62 41.35 -5.88
CA ALA A 349 2.92 40.61 -6.93
C ALA A 349 3.48 40.81 -8.35
N ALA A 350 3.86 42.04 -8.70
CA ALA A 350 4.45 42.35 -9.99
C ALA A 350 5.81 41.65 -10.21
N ASP A 351 6.64 41.55 -9.18
CA ASP A 351 7.94 40.88 -9.24
C ASP A 351 7.79 39.36 -9.42
N PHE A 352 6.70 38.79 -8.90
CA PHE A 352 6.32 37.40 -9.10
C PHE A 352 5.50 37.16 -10.39
N GLY A 353 5.21 38.20 -11.17
CA GLY A 353 4.51 38.08 -12.47
C GLY A 353 2.98 38.01 -12.38
N PHE A 354 2.38 38.32 -11.23
CA PHE A 354 0.93 38.38 -11.05
C PHE A 354 0.35 39.72 -11.54
N ASP A 355 -0.88 39.69 -12.07
CA ASP A 355 -1.59 40.91 -12.50
C ASP A 355 -2.20 41.63 -11.30
N GLU A 356 -1.67 42.82 -11.00
CA GLU A 356 -2.11 43.69 -9.90
C GLU A 356 -3.63 43.97 -9.90
N LYS A 357 -4.31 43.88 -11.04
CA LYS A 357 -5.77 44.10 -11.14
C LYS A 357 -6.61 42.90 -10.71
N SER A 358 -5.96 41.78 -10.41
CA SER A 358 -6.57 40.48 -10.16
C SER A 358 -6.14 39.82 -8.85
N LEU A 359 -5.32 40.48 -8.02
CA LEU A 359 -4.71 39.88 -6.82
C LEU A 359 -5.71 39.28 -5.83
N LEU A 360 -6.89 39.90 -5.71
CA LEU A 360 -7.97 39.45 -4.83
C LEU A 360 -9.13 38.80 -5.60
N LYS A 361 -8.89 38.35 -6.84
CA LYS A 361 -9.92 37.71 -7.69
C LYS A 361 -9.56 36.27 -8.00
N SER A 362 -10.56 35.42 -8.09
CA SER A 362 -10.37 34.06 -8.59
C SER A 362 -10.23 34.04 -10.12
N CYS A 363 -9.40 33.14 -10.64
CA CYS A 363 -9.31 32.88 -12.07
C CYS A 363 -10.55 32.12 -12.59
N CYS A 364 -10.99 31.10 -11.86
CA CYS A 364 -12.17 30.31 -12.11
C CYS A 364 -13.31 30.80 -11.22
N GLY A 365 -14.36 31.35 -11.82
CA GLY A 365 -15.45 31.91 -11.05
C GLY A 365 -16.38 32.77 -11.88
N ILE A 366 -17.48 33.20 -11.27
CA ILE A 366 -18.62 33.78 -11.98
C ILE A 366 -19.08 35.11 -11.37
N GLY A 367 -18.30 36.17 -11.62
CA GLY A 367 -18.71 37.54 -11.36
C GLY A 367 -18.65 37.95 -9.89
N GLY A 368 -19.29 39.09 -9.55
CA GLY A 368 -19.07 39.75 -8.27
C GLY A 368 -17.73 40.49 -8.20
N LEU A 369 -17.46 41.16 -7.07
CA LEU A 369 -16.27 42.01 -6.92
C LEU A 369 -14.96 41.20 -6.98
N TYR A 370 -14.97 39.98 -6.44
CA TYR A 370 -13.83 39.09 -6.31
C TYR A 370 -13.86 37.90 -7.31
N ASN A 371 -14.73 37.98 -8.32
CA ASN A 371 -15.01 36.90 -9.27
C ASN A 371 -15.48 35.57 -8.64
N TYR A 372 -16.06 35.59 -7.43
CA TYR A 372 -16.42 34.41 -6.64
C TYR A 372 -17.89 34.43 -6.23
N ASP A 373 -18.54 33.26 -6.23
CA ASP A 373 -19.91 33.04 -5.74
C ASP A 373 -20.02 31.66 -5.07
N HIS A 374 -20.35 31.64 -3.78
CA HIS A 374 -20.47 30.41 -2.97
C HIS A 374 -21.60 29.47 -3.43
N ASN A 375 -22.58 29.96 -4.21
CA ASN A 375 -23.64 29.10 -4.75
C ASN A 375 -23.26 28.46 -6.08
N ARG A 376 -22.20 28.94 -6.74
CA ARG A 376 -21.79 28.52 -8.08
C ARG A 376 -20.26 28.51 -8.21
N GLU A 377 -19.66 27.57 -7.51
CA GLU A 377 -18.22 27.39 -7.41
C GLU A 377 -17.59 26.89 -8.73
N CYS A 378 -16.25 26.99 -8.81
CA CYS A 378 -15.47 26.46 -9.92
C CYS A 378 -15.82 24.98 -10.22
N GLY A 379 -15.93 24.63 -11.50
CA GLY A 379 -16.40 23.30 -11.93
C GLY A 379 -17.91 23.18 -12.11
N SER A 380 -18.70 24.12 -11.57
CA SER A 380 -20.14 24.19 -11.85
C SER A 380 -20.40 24.55 -13.33
N ARG A 381 -21.51 24.06 -13.88
CA ARG A 381 -21.87 24.30 -15.29
C ARG A 381 -21.93 25.80 -15.61
N GLY A 382 -21.19 26.20 -16.64
CA GLY A 382 -21.16 27.57 -17.15
C GLY A 382 -20.35 28.56 -16.32
N VAL A 383 -19.53 28.10 -15.37
CA VAL A 383 -18.53 28.93 -14.68
C VAL A 383 -17.29 29.05 -15.57
N PRO A 384 -16.91 30.27 -16.00
CA PRO A 384 -15.76 30.45 -16.87
C PRO A 384 -14.44 30.35 -16.10
N VAL A 385 -13.36 30.10 -16.85
CA VAL A 385 -11.98 30.14 -16.38
C VAL A 385 -11.26 31.29 -17.09
N CYS A 386 -10.42 32.03 -16.36
CA CYS A 386 -9.61 33.11 -16.91
C CYS A 386 -8.65 32.59 -18.01
N ARG A 387 -8.22 33.48 -18.91
CA ARG A 387 -7.35 33.09 -20.04
C ARG A 387 -5.92 32.75 -19.61
N ASN A 388 -5.42 33.37 -18.54
CA ASN A 388 -4.04 33.21 -18.11
C ASN A 388 -3.94 32.96 -16.60
N PRO A 389 -4.12 31.70 -16.15
CA PRO A 389 -4.08 31.36 -14.73
C PRO A 389 -2.75 31.68 -14.03
N THR A 390 -1.64 31.75 -14.77
CA THR A 390 -0.32 32.08 -14.20
C THR A 390 -0.22 33.51 -13.66
N GLN A 391 -1.14 34.39 -14.04
CA GLN A 391 -1.16 35.79 -13.59
C GLN A 391 -2.12 36.02 -12.40
N TYR A 392 -2.78 34.98 -11.89
CA TYR A 392 -3.70 35.06 -10.76
C TYR A 392 -3.09 34.38 -9.54
N ILE A 393 -3.31 34.96 -8.35
CA ILE A 393 -2.95 34.31 -7.09
C ILE A 393 -3.97 33.21 -6.74
N SER A 394 -5.26 33.50 -6.84
CA SER A 394 -6.34 32.55 -6.51
C SER A 394 -6.86 31.80 -7.74
N TRP A 395 -6.97 30.48 -7.63
CA TRP A 395 -7.57 29.64 -8.65
C TRP A 395 -9.10 29.76 -8.63
N ASP A 396 -9.75 29.34 -7.55
CA ASP A 396 -11.21 29.20 -7.46
C ASP A 396 -11.87 30.06 -6.37
N GLY A 397 -11.08 30.89 -5.68
CA GLY A 397 -11.53 31.73 -4.57
C GLY A 397 -11.19 31.20 -3.18
N ILE A 398 -10.72 29.95 -3.09
CA ILE A 398 -10.24 29.31 -1.87
C ILE A 398 -8.79 28.88 -2.07
N HIS A 399 -8.52 28.14 -3.15
CA HIS A 399 -7.21 27.58 -3.46
C HIS A 399 -6.37 28.56 -4.27
N LEU A 400 -5.05 28.42 -4.16
CA LEU A 400 -4.10 29.20 -4.96
C LEU A 400 -3.93 28.58 -6.35
N THR A 401 -3.45 29.37 -7.30
CA THR A 401 -3.01 28.82 -8.59
C THR A 401 -1.72 28.03 -8.43
N GLN A 402 -1.43 27.18 -9.41
CA GLN A 402 -0.15 26.46 -9.45
C GLN A 402 1.05 27.42 -9.35
N GLU A 403 0.96 28.59 -9.98
CA GLU A 403 2.04 29.59 -9.97
C GLU A 403 2.23 30.18 -8.56
N ALA A 404 1.13 30.51 -7.88
CA ALA A 404 1.19 30.96 -6.49
C ALA A 404 1.73 29.88 -5.55
N TYR A 405 1.29 28.62 -5.68
CA TYR A 405 1.84 27.51 -4.88
C TYR A 405 3.33 27.27 -5.12
N ARG A 406 3.81 27.45 -6.36
CA ARG A 406 5.25 27.38 -6.68
C ARG A 406 6.03 28.41 -5.87
N HIS A 407 5.60 29.67 -5.87
CA HIS A 407 6.26 30.73 -5.11
C HIS A 407 6.14 30.55 -3.59
N ILE A 408 5.00 30.08 -3.08
CA ILE A 408 4.86 29.73 -1.65
C ILE A 408 5.93 28.70 -1.27
N THR A 409 6.10 27.67 -2.09
CA THR A 409 7.09 26.62 -1.85
C THR A 409 8.52 27.18 -1.89
N GLU A 410 8.85 28.00 -2.88
CA GLU A 410 10.17 28.65 -3.00
C GLU A 410 10.52 29.53 -1.79
N ILE A 411 9.52 30.22 -1.22
CA ILE A 411 9.69 31.06 -0.03
C ILE A 411 9.90 30.21 1.23
N LEU A 412 9.20 29.07 1.34
CA LEU A 412 9.22 28.25 2.55
C LEU A 412 10.38 27.25 2.62
N LEU A 413 10.89 26.77 1.48
CA LEU A 413 11.97 25.78 1.43
C LEU A 413 13.23 26.17 2.22
N PRO A 414 13.70 27.44 2.18
CA PRO A 414 14.86 27.87 2.97
C PRO A 414 14.69 27.70 4.49
N ASP A 415 13.47 27.80 5.00
CA ASP A 415 13.19 27.62 6.44
C ASP A 415 12.91 26.15 6.80
N ILE A 416 12.33 25.40 5.87
CA ILE A 416 11.98 23.98 6.07
C ILE A 416 13.23 23.08 5.98
N LEU A 417 14.04 23.21 4.93
CA LEU A 417 15.12 22.25 4.66
C LEU A 417 16.21 22.18 5.75
N PRO A 418 16.68 23.30 6.35
CA PRO A 418 17.67 23.23 7.42
C PRO A 418 17.13 22.63 8.73
N GLY A 419 15.81 22.64 8.91
CA GLY A 419 15.15 22.08 10.10
C GLY A 419 14.97 20.57 10.07
N ILE A 420 15.24 19.91 8.94
CA ILE A 420 15.08 18.46 8.74
C ILE A 420 16.43 17.78 8.92
N ARG A 421 16.57 16.87 9.89
CA ARG A 421 17.76 16.01 9.97
C ARG A 421 17.72 14.99 8.82
N TYR A 422 18.50 15.27 7.77
CA TYR A 422 18.90 14.40 6.66
C TYR A 422 17.97 13.20 6.36
N ILE A 423 17.21 13.32 5.26
CA ILE A 423 16.66 12.18 4.51
C ILE A 423 17.80 11.26 4.04
#